data_AF-A0A7J4NRA9-F1
#
_entry.id   AF-A0A7J4NRA9-F1
#
_cell.length_a   1.000
_cell.length_b   1.000
_cell.length_c   1.000
_cell.angle_alpha   90.00
_cell.angle_beta   90.00
_cell.angle_gamma   90.00
#
_symmetry.space_group_name_H-M   'P 1'
#
loop_
_entity.id
_entity.type
_entity.pdbx_description
1 polymer ?
#
loop_
_entity_poly.entity_id
_entity_poly.type
_entity_poly.pdbx_seq_one_letter_code
_entity_poly.pdbx_strand_id
1 'polypeptide(L)'
;MVVHSFRLPDIGEGVVEGEVVEWLVAVGESIVEDQPLLSVMTDKATVDIPSPVTGVVTRLTGDVGDILPVGQICAEFEIENEETSQPPSSSDLEVGHSSSSDELPSTGESEAIPSINPISTADDPEEIVEWRDSIIAVNQHKGSLRAHQILSNTVEAAKEAGVPVGELTETPYLNTIPPHQEPDYPGDIDTENRILDILRWNAMMM
;
A
#
# COMPACT_ATOMS: atom_id res chain seq x y z
N MET A 1 5.86 -21.81 29.26
CA MET A 1 4.52 -21.23 29.42
C MET A 1 4.68 -19.74 29.62
N VAL A 2 4.65 -18.99 28.53
CA VAL A 2 4.60 -17.53 28.59
C VAL A 2 3.18 -17.15 28.19
N VAL A 3 2.48 -16.46 29.09
CA VAL A 3 1.17 -15.88 28.79
C VAL A 3 1.42 -14.55 28.10
N HIS A 4 1.06 -14.47 26.82
CA HIS A 4 1.14 -13.25 26.03
C HIS A 4 -0.20 -12.53 26.09
N SER A 5 -0.23 -11.39 26.78
CA SER A 5 -1.41 -10.52 26.82
C SER A 5 -1.46 -9.67 25.55
N PHE A 6 -2.42 -9.97 24.69
CA PHE A 6 -2.67 -9.23 23.48
C PHE A 6 -3.58 -8.04 23.76
N ARG A 7 -3.06 -6.85 23.44
CA ARG A 7 -3.79 -5.60 23.53
C ARG A 7 -4.26 -5.21 22.15
N LEU A 8 -5.46 -4.63 22.06
CA LEU A 8 -5.94 -4.07 20.81
C LEU A 8 -4.92 -3.03 20.30
N PRO A 9 -4.26 -3.26 19.15
CA PRO A 9 -3.35 -2.28 18.59
C PRO A 9 -4.15 -1.06 18.10
N ASP A 10 -3.46 0.07 17.98
CA ASP A 10 -4.07 1.26 17.38
C ASP A 10 -4.36 0.98 15.91
N ILE A 11 -5.65 0.93 15.57
CA ILE A 11 -6.16 0.60 14.23
C ILE A 11 -6.25 1.83 13.30
N GLY A 12 -5.65 2.96 13.67
CA GLY A 12 -5.39 4.07 12.75
C GLY A 12 -5.81 5.44 13.29
N GLU A 13 -5.05 6.44 12.84
CA GLU A 13 -5.09 7.89 13.12
C GLU A 13 -6.44 8.42 13.65
N GLY A 14 -6.64 8.34 14.97
CA GLY A 14 -7.74 9.02 15.69
C GLY A 14 -8.95 8.16 16.08
N VAL A 15 -8.91 6.84 15.90
CA VAL A 15 -9.97 5.93 16.38
C VAL A 15 -9.65 5.48 17.81
N VAL A 16 -10.50 5.86 18.78
CA VAL A 16 -10.28 5.60 20.21
C VAL A 16 -11.01 4.36 20.75
N GLU A 17 -11.94 3.80 19.96
CA GLU A 17 -12.78 2.66 20.34
C GLU A 17 -13.15 1.82 19.11
N GLY A 18 -13.25 0.51 19.28
CA GLY A 18 -13.65 -0.43 18.23
C GLY A 18 -14.70 -1.42 18.75
N GLU A 19 -15.74 -1.67 17.97
CA GLU A 19 -16.80 -2.63 18.29
C GLU A 19 -16.43 -4.02 17.75
N VAL A 20 -16.52 -5.06 18.58
CA VAL A 20 -16.23 -6.44 18.15
C VAL A 20 -17.42 -6.99 17.36
N VAL A 21 -17.24 -7.25 16.06
CA VAL A 21 -18.29 -7.79 15.18
C VAL A 21 -18.40 -9.30 15.32
N GLU A 22 -17.26 -9.99 15.33
CA GLU A 22 -17.22 -11.45 15.46
C GLU A 22 -15.87 -11.95 15.96
N TRP A 23 -15.92 -13.04 16.72
CA TRP A 23 -14.76 -13.83 17.10
C TRP A 23 -14.62 -15.00 16.13
N LEU A 24 -13.50 -15.05 15.42
CA LEU A 24 -13.19 -16.12 14.47
C LEU A 24 -12.50 -17.31 15.16
N VAL A 25 -12.19 -17.19 16.46
CA VAL A 25 -11.51 -18.20 17.28
C VAL A 25 -12.21 -18.39 18.63
N ALA A 26 -12.23 -19.63 19.13
CA ALA A 26 -12.82 -19.97 20.42
C ALA A 26 -11.76 -20.15 21.53
N VAL A 27 -12.18 -20.05 22.80
CA VAL A 27 -11.33 -20.34 23.96
C VAL A 27 -10.88 -21.81 23.91
N GLY A 28 -9.57 -22.04 23.90
CA GLY A 28 -8.94 -23.35 23.79
C GLY A 28 -8.55 -23.77 22.38
N GLU A 29 -8.80 -22.92 21.37
CA GLU A 29 -8.39 -23.18 19.99
C GLU A 29 -6.92 -22.83 19.76
N SER A 30 -6.24 -23.65 18.95
CA SER A 30 -4.86 -23.40 18.52
C SER A 30 -4.86 -22.46 17.33
N ILE A 31 -4.16 -21.35 17.47
CA ILE A 31 -4.03 -20.28 16.46
C ILE A 31 -2.60 -20.20 15.94
N VAL A 32 -2.45 -19.83 14.68
CA VAL A 32 -1.15 -19.63 14.01
C VAL A 32 -0.87 -18.13 13.87
N GLU A 33 0.41 -17.75 13.81
CA GLU A 33 0.85 -16.39 13.44
C GLU A 33 0.18 -15.94 12.13
N ASP A 34 -0.24 -14.67 12.07
CA ASP A 34 -1.00 -14.04 10.98
C ASP A 34 -2.44 -14.56 10.74
N GLN A 35 -2.94 -15.50 11.56
CA GLN A 35 -4.33 -15.94 11.47
C GLN A 35 -5.30 -14.87 12.02
N PRO A 36 -6.42 -14.57 11.33
CA PRO A 36 -7.39 -13.58 11.81
C PRO A 36 -8.11 -14.08 13.07
N LEU A 37 -8.07 -13.30 14.14
CA LEU A 37 -8.61 -13.67 15.45
C LEU A 37 -10.00 -13.11 15.71
N LEU A 38 -10.17 -11.83 15.40
CA LEU A 38 -11.39 -11.11 15.65
C LEU A 38 -11.55 -10.01 14.60
N SER A 39 -12.80 -9.74 14.25
CA SER A 39 -13.16 -8.66 13.33
C SER A 39 -13.71 -7.50 14.15
N VAL A 40 -13.11 -6.31 14.00
CA VAL A 40 -13.55 -5.08 14.68
C VAL A 40 -14.11 -4.11 13.65
N MET A 41 -15.29 -3.57 13.93
CA MET A 41 -15.88 -2.48 13.17
C MET A 41 -15.56 -1.15 13.83
N THR A 42 -15.02 -0.25 13.03
CA THR A 42 -14.84 1.17 13.36
C THR A 42 -15.82 2.02 12.56
N ASP A 43 -15.91 3.31 12.89
CA ASP A 43 -16.75 4.30 12.18
C ASP A 43 -16.49 4.34 10.65
N LYS A 44 -15.32 3.89 10.19
CA LYS A 44 -14.93 3.96 8.77
C LYS A 44 -14.74 2.61 8.09
N ALA A 45 -14.37 1.56 8.82
CA ALA A 45 -14.06 0.27 8.22
C ALA A 45 -14.14 -0.87 9.24
N THR A 46 -14.43 -2.06 8.72
CA THR A 46 -14.19 -3.32 9.42
C THR A 46 -12.74 -3.75 9.19
N VAL A 47 -12.02 -4.01 10.26
CA VAL A 47 -10.61 -4.42 10.26
C VAL A 47 -10.48 -5.74 11.01
N ASP A 48 -9.91 -6.72 10.33
CA ASP A 48 -9.59 -8.02 10.93
C ASP A 48 -8.24 -7.93 11.63
N ILE A 49 -8.18 -8.35 12.89
CA ILE A 49 -6.97 -8.29 13.69
C ILE A 49 -6.28 -9.65 13.65
N PRO A 50 -5.08 -9.74 13.03
CA PRO A 50 -4.31 -10.99 12.97
C PRO A 50 -3.63 -11.29 14.31
N SER A 51 -3.36 -12.57 14.55
CA SER A 51 -2.59 -13.01 15.71
C SER A 51 -1.10 -12.68 15.53
N PRO A 52 -0.44 -12.03 16.51
CA PRO A 52 1.00 -11.81 16.48
C PRO A 52 1.80 -13.05 16.91
N VAL A 53 1.13 -14.09 17.41
CA VAL A 53 1.80 -15.28 17.97
C VAL A 53 1.06 -16.56 17.62
N THR A 54 1.84 -17.64 17.46
CA THR A 54 1.32 -19.01 17.38
C THR A 54 1.14 -19.55 18.79
N GLY A 55 -0.07 -19.99 19.16
CA GLY A 55 -0.37 -20.38 20.53
C GLY A 55 -1.79 -20.90 20.75
N VAL A 56 -2.16 -21.10 22.02
CA VAL A 56 -3.53 -21.50 22.41
C VAL A 56 -4.24 -20.34 23.11
N VAL A 57 -5.49 -20.06 22.74
CA VAL A 57 -6.31 -19.02 23.35
C VAL A 57 -6.76 -19.46 24.75
N THR A 58 -6.25 -18.83 25.81
CA THR A 58 -6.60 -19.22 27.19
C THR A 58 -7.78 -18.43 27.73
N ARG A 59 -7.87 -17.14 27.38
CA ARG A 59 -8.92 -16.25 27.87
C ARG A 59 -9.20 -15.13 26.88
N LEU A 60 -10.48 -14.90 26.62
CA LEU A 60 -11.00 -13.78 25.83
C LEU A 60 -11.71 -12.80 26.77
N THR A 61 -11.48 -11.50 26.60
CA THR A 61 -12.12 -10.42 27.36
C THR A 61 -12.81 -9.47 26.39
N GLY A 62 -14.12 -9.67 26.21
CA GLY A 62 -14.98 -8.93 25.28
C GLY A 62 -15.94 -9.88 24.56
N ASP A 63 -17.25 -9.64 24.66
CA ASP A 63 -18.27 -10.40 23.95
C ASP A 63 -18.53 -9.82 22.55
N VAL A 64 -19.20 -10.58 21.68
CA VAL A 64 -19.64 -10.07 20.37
C VAL A 64 -20.60 -8.89 20.58
N GLY A 65 -20.26 -7.73 19.98
CA GLY A 65 -20.98 -6.47 20.12
C GLY A 65 -20.49 -5.57 21.27
N ASP A 66 -19.40 -5.92 21.95
CA ASP A 66 -18.82 -5.08 22.99
C ASP A 66 -17.87 -4.01 22.41
N ILE A 67 -17.82 -2.84 23.04
CA ILE A 67 -17.00 -1.71 22.62
C ILE A 67 -15.71 -1.72 23.43
N LEU A 68 -14.59 -2.06 22.78
CA LEU A 68 -13.29 -2.13 23.42
C LEU A 68 -12.46 -0.88 23.10
N PRO A 69 -11.94 -0.17 24.12
CA PRO A 69 -11.01 0.93 23.91
C PRO A 69 -9.64 0.42 23.48
N VAL A 70 -8.95 1.20 22.64
CA VAL A 70 -7.60 0.89 22.16
C VAL A 70 -6.64 0.75 23.36
N GLY A 71 -5.81 -0.29 23.35
CA GLY A 71 -4.85 -0.60 24.41
C GLY A 71 -5.39 -1.45 25.56
N GLN A 72 -6.68 -1.83 25.57
CA GLN A 72 -7.21 -2.82 26.51
C GLN A 72 -6.77 -4.24 26.13
N ILE A 73 -6.61 -5.11 27.14
CA ILE A 73 -6.26 -6.53 26.94
C ILE A 73 -7.50 -7.26 26.41
N CYS A 74 -7.41 -7.76 25.19
CA CYS A 74 -8.50 -8.44 24.49
C CYS A 74 -8.40 -9.97 24.62
N ALA A 75 -7.18 -10.51 24.57
CA ALA A 75 -6.95 -11.95 24.62
C ALA A 75 -5.63 -12.27 25.33
N GLU A 76 -5.59 -13.42 26.00
CA GLU A 76 -4.37 -14.01 26.56
C GLU A 76 -4.05 -15.30 25.81
N PHE A 77 -2.86 -15.36 25.21
CA PHE A 77 -2.36 -16.51 24.47
C PHE A 77 -1.26 -17.23 25.24
N GLU A 78 -1.19 -18.54 25.10
CA GLU A 78 -0.07 -19.34 25.58
C GLU A 78 0.87 -19.68 24.41
N ILE A 79 2.13 -19.26 24.49
CA ILE A 79 3.15 -19.48 23.44
C ILE A 79 4.22 -20.50 23.87
N GLU A 80 4.65 -21.33 22.92
CA GLU A 80 5.94 -22.06 22.92
C GLU A 80 6.92 -21.30 22.03
N ASN A 81 8.11 -20.97 22.54
CA ASN A 81 8.99 -19.93 21.99
C ASN A 81 10.00 -20.51 20.97
N GLU A 82 10.06 -19.98 19.74
CA GLU A 82 11.25 -20.01 18.87
C GLU A 82 11.45 -18.63 18.20
N GLU A 83 12.64 -18.05 18.39
CA GLU A 83 12.95 -16.63 18.18
C GLU A 83 13.37 -16.25 16.73
N THR A 84 12.79 -15.14 16.25
CA THR A 84 13.41 -13.98 15.55
C THR A 84 14.12 -14.14 14.18
N SER A 85 13.58 -13.42 13.18
CA SER A 85 14.29 -12.91 11.99
C SER A 85 14.24 -11.37 11.91
N GLN A 86 15.33 -10.77 11.43
CA GLN A 86 15.43 -9.36 10.99
C GLN A 86 16.46 -9.23 9.82
N PRO A 87 16.41 -8.14 9.01
CA PRO A 87 16.45 -8.18 7.53
C PRO A 87 17.70 -7.49 6.89
N PRO A 88 17.82 -7.45 5.53
CA PRO A 88 19.01 -7.00 4.78
C PRO A 88 19.04 -5.49 4.41
N SER A 89 20.24 -4.95 4.18
CA SER A 89 20.50 -3.57 3.70
C SER A 89 21.15 -3.51 2.30
N SER A 90 20.41 -2.91 1.37
CA SER A 90 20.75 -1.89 0.34
C SER A 90 22.10 -1.81 -0.42
N SER A 91 21.95 -1.81 -1.75
CA SER A 91 22.46 -0.84 -2.76
C SER A 91 23.89 -0.91 -3.30
N ASP A 92 24.01 -1.02 -4.64
CA ASP A 92 24.73 -0.03 -5.46
C ASP A 92 24.32 -0.09 -6.95
N LEU A 93 24.12 1.09 -7.56
CA LEU A 93 23.70 1.34 -8.94
C LEU A 93 24.85 2.06 -9.69
N GLU A 94 25.30 1.53 -10.82
CA GLU A 94 26.11 2.27 -11.80
C GLU A 94 25.46 2.27 -13.19
N VAL A 95 25.53 3.43 -13.83
CA VAL A 95 24.91 3.82 -15.10
C VAL A 95 25.80 3.42 -16.29
N GLY A 96 25.18 2.94 -17.38
CA GLY A 96 25.86 2.84 -18.68
C GLY A 96 24.94 2.44 -19.83
N HIS A 97 24.45 3.41 -20.59
CA HIS A 97 23.79 3.21 -21.89
C HIS A 97 24.82 3.19 -23.02
N SER A 98 24.78 2.19 -23.92
CA SER A 98 24.61 2.38 -25.37
C SER A 98 24.60 1.06 -26.15
N SER A 99 23.65 1.00 -27.08
CA SER A 99 23.26 -0.07 -27.99
C SER A 99 24.31 -0.44 -29.05
N SER A 100 24.28 -1.68 -29.54
CA SER A 100 23.91 -2.02 -30.95
C SER A 100 24.04 -3.52 -31.23
N SER A 101 23.06 -4.03 -31.96
CA SER A 101 22.77 -5.41 -32.39
C SER A 101 23.88 -6.08 -33.21
N ASP A 102 24.02 -7.41 -33.10
CA ASP A 102 23.66 -8.38 -34.17
C ASP A 102 23.88 -9.87 -33.75
N GLU A 103 22.89 -10.71 -34.08
CA GLU A 103 22.90 -12.13 -34.48
C GLU A 103 23.24 -13.32 -33.52
N LEU A 104 22.31 -14.29 -33.53
CA LEU A 104 22.18 -15.60 -32.82
C LEU A 104 23.20 -16.68 -33.29
N PRO A 105 23.54 -17.77 -32.53
CA PRO A 105 22.55 -18.80 -32.12
C PRO A 105 22.80 -19.67 -30.85
N SER A 106 21.68 -20.16 -30.31
CA SER A 106 21.38 -21.52 -29.77
C SER A 106 22.02 -22.11 -28.49
N THR A 107 21.10 -22.53 -27.61
CA THR A 107 21.08 -23.68 -26.68
C THR A 107 21.65 -23.53 -25.27
N GLY A 108 20.73 -23.62 -24.30
CA GLY A 108 21.00 -23.90 -22.89
C GLY A 108 19.71 -23.82 -22.08
N GLU A 109 19.04 -24.96 -21.92
CA GLU A 109 17.88 -25.19 -21.03
C GLU A 109 17.99 -24.46 -19.67
N SER A 110 16.93 -23.75 -19.28
CA SER A 110 16.59 -23.55 -17.86
C SER A 110 15.06 -23.57 -17.71
N GLU A 111 14.62 -24.41 -16.79
CA GLU A 111 13.26 -24.85 -16.50
C GLU A 111 12.21 -23.73 -16.35
N ALA A 112 11.15 -23.87 -17.15
CA ALA A 112 9.74 -23.79 -16.80
C ALA A 112 9.29 -22.76 -15.74
N ILE A 113 9.02 -21.53 -16.20
CA ILE A 113 7.89 -20.71 -15.71
C ILE A 113 6.68 -21.08 -16.58
N PRO A 114 5.45 -21.23 -16.05
CA PRO A 114 4.29 -21.42 -16.91
C PRO A 114 4.15 -20.20 -17.81
N SER A 115 4.51 -20.35 -19.08
CA SER A 115 4.29 -19.36 -20.12
C SER A 115 2.79 -19.07 -20.20
N ILE A 116 2.38 -17.97 -19.59
CA ILE A 116 1.22 -17.23 -20.08
C ILE A 116 1.57 -16.92 -21.54
N ASN A 117 0.80 -17.48 -22.46
CA ASN A 117 0.94 -17.17 -23.88
C ASN A 117 1.03 -15.63 -24.01
N PRO A 118 2.03 -15.08 -24.73
CA PRO A 118 2.03 -13.66 -25.03
C PRO A 118 0.77 -13.41 -25.86
N ILE A 119 -0.24 -12.81 -25.24
CA ILE A 119 -1.41 -12.33 -25.96
C ILE A 119 -0.85 -11.36 -27.00
N SER A 120 -1.14 -11.65 -28.26
CA SER A 120 -0.85 -10.82 -29.42
C SER A 120 -1.16 -9.35 -29.09
N THR A 121 -0.14 -8.52 -28.92
CA THR A 121 -0.26 -7.06 -28.99
C THR A 121 -0.59 -6.57 -30.42
N ALA A 122 -1.03 -7.47 -31.31
CA ALA A 122 -1.23 -7.23 -32.73
C ALA A 122 -2.68 -7.40 -33.20
N ASP A 123 -3.65 -7.55 -32.30
CA ASP A 123 -5.03 -7.81 -32.71
C ASP A 123 -5.80 -6.53 -33.12
N ASP A 124 -5.58 -5.38 -32.46
CA ASP A 124 -6.04 -4.05 -32.92
C ASP A 124 -5.33 -2.86 -32.21
N PRO A 125 -4.33 -2.20 -32.83
CA PRO A 125 -3.70 -1.02 -32.25
C PRO A 125 -4.56 0.25 -32.35
N GLU A 126 -5.56 0.30 -33.24
CA GLU A 126 -6.45 1.45 -33.40
C GLU A 126 -7.41 1.54 -32.21
N GLU A 127 -7.91 0.39 -31.73
CA GLU A 127 -8.78 0.32 -30.55
C GLU A 127 -8.12 0.99 -29.33
N ILE A 128 -6.85 0.70 -29.06
CA ILE A 128 -6.10 1.29 -27.92
C ILE A 128 -6.04 2.82 -28.03
N VAL A 129 -5.86 3.34 -29.25
CA VAL A 129 -5.81 4.78 -29.51
C VAL A 129 -7.19 5.40 -29.29
N GLU A 130 -8.26 4.76 -29.75
CA GLU A 130 -9.63 5.26 -29.56
C GLU A 130 -10.04 5.31 -28.09
N TRP A 131 -9.72 4.27 -27.30
CA TRP A 131 -9.98 4.26 -25.86
C TRP A 131 -9.23 5.39 -25.15
N ARG A 132 -7.93 5.57 -25.45
CA ARG A 132 -7.12 6.64 -24.89
C ARG A 132 -7.69 8.02 -25.23
N ASP A 133 -7.98 8.25 -26.51
CA ASP A 133 -8.44 9.55 -26.99
C ASP A 133 -9.85 9.86 -26.46
N SER A 134 -10.69 8.84 -26.24
CA SER A 134 -11.99 8.98 -25.58
C SER A 134 -11.86 9.49 -24.14
N ILE A 135 -10.94 8.97 -23.35
CA ILE A 135 -10.68 9.45 -21.98
C ILE A 135 -10.14 10.89 -21.98
N ILE A 136 -9.22 11.21 -22.91
CA ILE A 136 -8.68 12.56 -23.06
C ILE A 136 -9.79 13.55 -23.44
N ALA A 137 -10.67 13.19 -24.37
CA ALA A 137 -11.79 14.02 -24.78
C ALA A 137 -12.78 14.26 -23.62
N VAL A 138 -13.05 13.24 -22.78
CA VAL A 138 -13.88 13.42 -21.58
C VAL A 138 -13.23 14.40 -20.61
N ASN A 139 -11.92 14.31 -20.39
CA ASN A 139 -11.22 15.25 -19.53
C ASN A 139 -11.34 16.69 -20.05
N GLN A 140 -11.18 16.90 -21.37
CA GLN A 140 -11.26 18.23 -21.99
C GLN A 140 -12.69 18.82 -21.96
N HIS A 141 -13.72 18.00 -22.18
CA HIS A 141 -15.10 18.49 -22.29
C HIS A 141 -15.91 18.45 -20.99
N LYS A 142 -15.68 17.46 -20.13
CA LYS A 142 -16.45 17.20 -18.90
C LYS A 142 -15.63 17.37 -17.61
N GLY A 143 -14.33 17.63 -17.73
CA GLY A 143 -13.42 17.90 -16.61
C GLY A 143 -12.75 16.65 -16.02
N SER A 144 -11.74 16.90 -15.18
CA SER A 144 -10.86 15.88 -14.61
C SER A 144 -11.56 14.92 -13.66
N LEU A 145 -12.49 15.41 -12.84
CA LEU A 145 -13.27 14.58 -11.91
C LEU A 145 -14.05 13.48 -12.65
N ARG A 146 -14.66 13.83 -13.79
CA ARG A 146 -15.45 12.87 -14.58
C ARG A 146 -14.55 11.84 -15.27
N ALA A 147 -13.40 12.27 -15.79
CA ALA A 147 -12.43 11.34 -16.37
C ALA A 147 -11.91 10.36 -15.32
N HIS A 148 -11.63 10.83 -14.09
CA HIS A 148 -11.22 9.98 -12.98
C HIS A 148 -12.29 8.96 -12.57
N GLN A 149 -13.58 9.35 -12.52
CA GLN A 149 -14.69 8.43 -12.27
C GLN A 149 -14.78 7.32 -13.32
N ILE A 150 -14.56 7.64 -14.60
CA ILE A 150 -14.58 6.60 -15.65
C ILE A 150 -13.41 5.65 -15.46
N LEU A 151 -12.20 6.17 -15.22
CA LEU A 151 -11.00 5.34 -15.02
C LEU A 151 -11.14 4.42 -13.79
N SER A 152 -11.59 4.94 -12.66
CA SER A 152 -11.84 4.14 -11.44
C SER A 152 -12.84 3.03 -11.69
N ASN A 153 -14.00 3.34 -12.30
CA ASN A 153 -14.99 2.33 -12.65
C ASN A 153 -14.45 1.29 -13.65
N THR A 154 -13.62 1.69 -14.62
CA THR A 154 -13.02 0.74 -15.58
C THR A 154 -11.99 -0.17 -14.90
N VAL A 155 -11.22 0.36 -13.95
CA VAL A 155 -10.26 -0.43 -13.16
C VAL A 155 -11.00 -1.41 -12.26
N GLU A 156 -12.09 -0.99 -11.63
CA GLU A 156 -12.96 -1.86 -10.83
C GLU A 156 -13.59 -2.98 -11.67
N ALA A 157 -14.15 -2.65 -12.83
CA ALA A 157 -14.68 -3.65 -13.78
C ALA A 157 -13.58 -4.61 -14.28
N ALA A 158 -12.36 -4.12 -14.47
CA ALA A 158 -11.22 -4.96 -14.84
C ALA A 158 -10.84 -5.93 -13.71
N LYS A 159 -10.85 -5.47 -12.43
CA LYS A 159 -10.65 -6.34 -11.26
C LYS A 159 -11.71 -7.42 -11.18
N GLU A 160 -12.99 -7.07 -11.38
CA GLU A 160 -14.10 -8.04 -11.42
C GLU A 160 -13.94 -9.07 -12.53
N ALA A 161 -13.42 -8.66 -13.68
CA ALA A 161 -13.09 -9.55 -14.80
C ALA A 161 -11.81 -10.39 -14.56
N GLY A 162 -11.14 -10.25 -13.42
CA GLY A 162 -9.90 -10.96 -13.09
C GLY A 162 -8.67 -10.45 -13.86
N VAL A 163 -8.75 -9.26 -14.46
CA VAL A 163 -7.60 -8.61 -15.11
C VAL A 163 -6.68 -8.06 -14.01
N PRO A 164 -5.38 -8.43 -14.00
CA PRO A 164 -4.44 -7.94 -13.01
C PRO A 164 -4.13 -6.46 -13.27
N VAL A 165 -4.86 -5.58 -12.61
CA VAL A 165 -4.57 -4.15 -12.55
C VAL A 165 -3.81 -3.90 -11.25
N GLY A 166 -2.57 -3.41 -11.36
CA GLY A 166 -1.75 -3.08 -10.20
C GLY A 166 -2.47 -2.12 -9.26
N GLU A 167 -2.23 -2.22 -7.96
CA GLU A 167 -2.76 -1.25 -7.01
C GLU A 167 -2.04 0.08 -7.19
N LEU A 168 -2.75 1.12 -7.61
CA LEU A 168 -2.24 2.50 -7.56
C LEU A 168 -2.34 3.00 -6.11
N THR A 169 -1.58 2.39 -5.21
CA THR A 169 -1.39 2.86 -3.83
C THR A 169 -0.45 4.07 -3.76
N GLU A 170 0.28 4.34 -4.83
CA GLU A 170 1.17 5.49 -4.90
C GLU A 170 0.44 6.73 -5.41
N THR A 171 0.45 7.79 -4.59
CA THR A 171 0.17 9.13 -5.10
C THR A 171 1.18 9.44 -6.21
N PRO A 172 0.77 10.02 -7.35
CA PRO A 172 1.70 10.37 -8.41
C PRO A 172 2.89 11.14 -7.84
N TYR A 173 4.10 10.83 -8.30
CA TYR A 173 5.33 11.54 -7.90
C TYR A 173 5.38 12.94 -8.53
N LEU A 174 4.40 13.76 -8.16
CA LEU A 174 4.13 15.11 -8.62
C LEU A 174 3.69 15.94 -7.41
N ASN A 175 4.00 17.24 -7.45
CA ASN A 175 3.55 18.16 -6.40
C ASN A 175 2.02 18.16 -6.32
N THR A 176 1.51 18.02 -5.09
CA THR A 176 0.06 18.00 -4.81
C THR A 176 -0.63 19.31 -5.22
N ILE A 177 0.08 20.44 -5.14
CA ILE A 177 -0.41 21.75 -5.58
C ILE A 177 0.17 22.05 -6.97
N PRO A 178 -0.65 22.18 -8.02
CA PRO A 178 -0.18 22.52 -9.35
C PRO A 178 0.14 24.04 -9.48
N PRO A 179 0.96 24.48 -10.45
CA PRO A 179 1.43 25.87 -10.57
C PRO A 179 0.33 26.93 -10.67
N HIS A 180 -0.85 26.57 -11.17
CA HIS A 180 -1.98 27.48 -11.29
C HIS A 180 -2.80 27.62 -10.00
N GLN A 181 -2.55 26.77 -9.00
CA GLN A 181 -3.14 26.82 -7.66
C GLN A 181 -2.12 27.23 -6.60
N GLU A 182 -0.86 27.45 -6.99
CA GLU A 182 0.15 27.99 -6.09
C GLU A 182 -0.26 29.40 -5.67
N PRO A 183 -0.33 29.68 -4.35
CA PRO A 183 -0.63 31.01 -3.87
C PRO A 183 0.52 31.97 -4.18
N ASP A 184 0.22 33.25 -4.31
CA ASP A 184 1.24 34.28 -4.48
C ASP A 184 2.20 34.29 -3.28
N TYR A 185 3.51 34.29 -3.57
CA TYR A 185 4.53 34.32 -2.52
C TYR A 185 4.54 35.70 -1.83
N PRO A 186 4.43 35.77 -0.49
CA PRO A 186 4.28 37.05 0.21
C PRO A 186 5.58 37.85 0.38
N GLY A 187 6.74 37.21 0.14
CA GLY A 187 8.06 37.78 0.40
C GLY A 187 8.77 38.33 -0.84
N ASP A 188 9.93 38.97 -0.62
CA ASP A 188 10.84 39.39 -1.68
C ASP A 188 11.94 38.33 -1.88
N ILE A 189 11.83 37.61 -3.00
CA ILE A 189 12.69 36.48 -3.36
C ILE A 189 14.16 36.92 -3.50
N ASP A 190 14.43 38.14 -3.98
CA ASP A 190 15.81 38.61 -4.20
C ASP A 190 16.54 38.81 -2.87
N THR A 191 15.86 39.43 -1.91
CA THR A 191 16.41 39.65 -0.56
C THR A 191 16.61 38.33 0.17
N GLU A 192 15.65 37.41 0.10
CA GLU A 192 15.74 36.09 0.73
C GLU A 192 16.87 35.23 0.16
N ASN A 193 17.04 35.21 -1.17
CA ASN A 193 18.14 34.50 -1.80
C ASN A 193 19.50 35.03 -1.34
N ARG A 194 19.64 36.37 -1.24
CA ARG A 194 20.88 36.98 -0.75
C ARG A 194 21.17 36.58 0.70
N ILE A 195 20.16 36.51 1.56
CA ILE A 195 20.30 36.07 2.94
C ILE A 195 20.68 34.58 2.99
N LEU A 196 20.02 33.73 2.21
CA LEU A 196 20.31 32.30 2.11
C LEU A 196 21.72 32.04 1.61
N ASP A 197 22.22 32.79 0.65
CA ASP A 197 23.58 32.65 0.13
C ASP A 197 24.63 32.98 1.20
N ILE A 198 24.42 34.06 1.97
CA ILE A 198 25.31 34.41 3.10
C ILE A 198 25.27 33.30 4.16
N LEU A 199 24.09 32.77 4.48
CA LEU A 199 23.93 31.69 5.45
C LEU A 199 24.61 30.39 4.99
N ARG A 200 24.43 30.00 3.73
CA ARG A 200 25.09 28.83 3.13
C ARG A 200 26.60 28.98 3.13
N TRP A 201 27.09 30.17 2.80
CA TRP A 201 28.53 30.45 2.83
C TRP A 201 29.09 30.38 4.24
N ASN A 202 28.42 30.99 5.22
CA ASN A 202 28.82 30.92 6.63
C ASN A 202 28.81 29.47 7.16
N ALA A 203 27.83 28.66 6.77
CA ALA A 203 27.73 27.25 7.15
C ALA A 203 28.84 26.39 6.52
N MET A 204 29.29 26.72 5.31
CA MET A 204 30.39 26.02 4.64
C MET A 204 31.76 26.38 5.22
N MET A 205 31.91 27.59 5.75
CA MET A 205 33.19 28.10 6.27
C MET A 205 33.45 27.76 7.75
N MET A 206 32.49 27.13 8.42
CA MET A 206 32.60 26.66 9.81
C MET A 206 32.90 25.17 9.85
#